data_AF-A0A7G6A7U6-F1
#
_entry.id   AF-A0A7G6A7U6-F1
#
_cell.length_a   1.000
_cell.length_b   1.000
_cell.length_c   1.000
_cell.angle_alpha   90.00
_cell.angle_beta   90.00
_cell.angle_gamma   90.00
#
_symmetry.space_group_name_H-M   'P 1'
#
loop_
_entity.id
_entity.type
_entity.pdbx_description
1 polymer ?
#
loop_
_entity_poly.entity_id
_entity_poly.type
_entity_poly.pdbx_seq_one_letter_code
_entity_poly.pdbx_strand_id
1 'polypeptide(L)'
;MTKDELRACMSLKDRNDRNRVETERRRAALDKERAELANAPDSGAALHAAVADKLAAAKEVDATYAVHAKAIQDWNARMAEFQANSSTMRNPERTHEALVKEQLALKATEERLQGERKTKIAAYEAAVKEANDKAAQGGDRNSDWNKRNEQLAAAEQALLDARRKWASECGDRRFREEDETAIKAGK
;
A
#
# COMPACT_ATOMS: atom_id res chain seq x y z
N MET A 1 17.51 -52.21 23.29
CA MET A 1 17.12 -51.54 22.04
C MET A 1 17.85 -52.27 20.91
N THR A 2 17.20 -52.54 19.78
CA THR A 2 17.87 -53.09 18.59
C THR A 2 18.71 -52.02 17.89
N LYS A 3 19.65 -52.43 17.03
CA LYS A 3 20.47 -51.49 16.25
C LYS A 3 19.62 -50.58 15.35
N ASP A 4 18.51 -51.09 14.80
CA ASP A 4 17.61 -50.31 13.97
C ASP A 4 16.76 -49.31 14.77
N GLU A 5 16.30 -49.70 15.96
CA GLU A 5 15.64 -48.79 16.91
C GLU A 5 16.62 -47.66 17.33
N LEU A 6 17.89 -47.98 17.58
CA LEU A 6 18.93 -46.98 17.90
C LEU A 6 19.17 -46.01 16.74
N ARG A 7 19.25 -46.51 15.51
CA ARG A 7 19.39 -45.67 14.31
C ARG A 7 18.19 -44.73 14.14
N ALA A 8 16.97 -45.21 14.40
CA ALA A 8 15.76 -44.38 14.37
C ALA A 8 15.78 -43.30 15.47
N CYS A 9 16.19 -43.64 16.69
CA CYS A 9 16.34 -42.71 17.81
C CYS A 9 17.37 -41.61 17.55
N MET A 10 18.53 -41.96 16.97
CA MET A 10 19.55 -40.98 16.58
C MET A 10 19.06 -40.06 15.47
N SER A 11 18.42 -40.62 14.43
CA SER A 11 17.82 -39.83 13.35
C SER A 11 16.72 -38.88 13.85
N LEU A 12 15.92 -39.29 14.84
CA LEU A 12 14.91 -38.42 15.45
C LEU A 12 15.55 -37.29 16.26
N LYS A 13 16.63 -37.57 17.00
CA LYS A 13 17.41 -36.55 17.72
C LYS A 13 17.97 -35.50 16.77
N ASP A 14 18.65 -35.93 15.70
CA ASP A 14 19.24 -35.03 14.71
C ASP A 14 18.17 -34.16 14.03
N ARG A 15 17.00 -34.73 13.74
CA ARG A 15 15.85 -33.99 13.21
C ARG A 15 15.33 -32.97 14.21
N ASN A 16 15.20 -33.33 15.49
CA ASN A 16 14.77 -32.40 16.55
C ASN A 16 15.76 -31.23 16.70
N ASP A 17 17.06 -31.49 16.63
CA ASP A 17 18.09 -30.45 16.74
C ASP A 17 18.07 -29.50 15.54
N ARG A 18 17.94 -30.03 14.32
CA ARG A 18 17.78 -29.20 13.10
C ARG A 18 16.49 -28.37 13.16
N ASN A 19 15.38 -28.99 13.55
CA ASN A 19 14.09 -28.32 13.67
C ASN A 19 14.12 -27.22 14.75
N ARG A 20 14.87 -27.42 15.85
CA ARG A 20 15.09 -26.37 16.85
C ARG A 20 15.74 -25.14 16.23
N VAL A 21 16.89 -25.33 15.58
CA VAL A 21 17.66 -24.23 14.98
C VAL A 21 16.82 -23.50 13.94
N GLU A 22 16.08 -24.24 13.12
CA GLU A 22 15.21 -23.65 12.11
C GLU A 22 14.06 -22.83 12.73
N THR A 23 13.46 -23.34 13.79
CA THR A 23 12.37 -22.66 14.51
C THR A 23 12.86 -21.37 15.17
N GLU A 24 14.03 -21.40 15.83
CA GLU A 24 14.67 -20.22 16.42
C GLU A 24 15.00 -19.17 15.35
N ARG A 25 15.55 -19.60 14.20
CA ARG A 25 15.83 -18.72 13.05
C ARG A 25 14.55 -18.04 12.54
N ARG A 26 13.48 -18.81 12.35
CA ARG A 26 12.19 -18.29 11.87
C ARG A 26 11.55 -17.34 12.89
N ARG A 27 11.65 -17.63 14.18
CA ARG A 27 11.19 -16.74 15.25
C ARG A 27 11.91 -15.40 15.21
N ALA A 28 13.25 -15.41 15.17
CA ALA A 28 14.04 -14.19 15.10
C ALA A 28 13.71 -13.35 13.85
N ALA A 29 13.46 -14.00 12.71
CA ALA A 29 13.04 -13.32 11.48
C ALA A 29 11.66 -12.66 11.64
N LEU A 30 10.68 -13.36 12.22
CA LEU A 30 9.34 -12.81 12.45
C LEU A 30 9.32 -11.71 13.50
N ASP A 31 10.16 -11.79 14.53
CA ASP A 31 10.31 -10.71 15.53
C ASP A 31 10.87 -9.44 14.91
N LYS A 32 11.86 -9.57 14.02
CA LYS A 32 12.40 -8.45 13.25
C LYS A 32 11.32 -7.83 12.36
N GLU A 33 10.59 -8.66 11.61
CA GLU A 33 9.52 -8.19 10.74
C GLU A 33 8.38 -7.54 11.53
N ARG A 34 8.05 -8.05 12.72
CA ARG A 34 7.08 -7.44 13.63
C ARG A 34 7.53 -6.05 14.07
N ALA A 35 8.81 -5.88 14.40
CA ALA A 35 9.37 -4.58 14.74
C ALA A 35 9.35 -3.62 13.54
N GLU A 36 9.59 -4.11 12.33
CA GLU A 36 9.49 -3.31 11.10
C GLU A 36 8.04 -2.87 10.82
N LEU A 37 7.06 -3.75 11.02
CA LEU A 37 5.63 -3.42 10.87
C LEU A 37 5.15 -2.45 11.96
N ALA A 38 5.61 -2.60 13.20
CA ALA A 38 5.25 -1.71 14.31
C ALA A 38 5.88 -0.32 14.20
N ASN A 39 7.09 -0.23 13.64
CA ASN A 39 7.80 1.04 13.42
C ASN A 39 7.64 1.57 12.00
N ALA A 40 6.77 0.96 11.17
CA ALA A 40 6.42 1.52 9.89
C ALA A 40 5.85 2.92 10.13
N PRO A 41 6.41 3.98 9.50
CA PRO A 41 5.91 5.33 9.68
C PRO A 41 4.40 5.35 9.43
N ASP A 42 3.66 6.13 10.22
CA ASP A 42 2.21 6.29 10.10
C ASP A 42 1.85 7.01 8.80
N SER A 43 2.04 6.26 7.71
CA SER A 43 1.88 6.69 6.34
C SER A 43 0.42 7.04 6.07
N GLY A 44 -0.52 6.52 6.87
CA GLY A 44 -1.94 6.86 6.78
C GLY A 44 -2.17 8.37 6.92
N ALA A 45 -1.67 8.99 8.00
CA ALA A 45 -1.87 10.42 8.23
C ALA A 45 -1.26 11.30 7.12
N ALA A 46 -0.04 10.98 6.68
CA ALA A 46 0.64 11.71 5.60
C ALA A 46 -0.07 11.52 4.25
N LEU A 47 -0.52 10.31 3.93
CA LEU A 47 -1.28 10.02 2.70
C LEU A 47 -2.64 10.72 2.72
N HIS A 48 -3.34 10.73 3.86
CA HIS A 48 -4.60 11.46 4.01
C HIS A 48 -4.42 12.97 3.84
N ALA A 49 -3.37 13.55 4.43
CA ALA A 49 -3.03 14.96 4.23
C ALA A 49 -2.75 15.27 2.75
N ALA A 50 -1.94 14.43 2.08
CA ALA A 50 -1.66 14.60 0.66
C ALA A 50 -2.92 14.55 -0.21
N VAL A 51 -3.84 13.60 0.05
CA VAL A 51 -5.13 13.52 -0.65
C VAL A 51 -5.99 14.76 -0.39
N ALA A 52 -6.05 15.24 0.85
CA ALA A 52 -6.80 16.44 1.22
C ALA A 52 -6.27 17.69 0.50
N ASP A 53 -4.95 17.86 0.43
CA ASP A 53 -4.31 18.98 -0.27
C ASP A 53 -4.63 18.97 -1.77
N LYS A 54 -4.58 17.79 -2.43
CA LYS A 54 -4.93 17.68 -3.85
C LYS A 54 -6.41 17.93 -4.10
N LEU A 55 -7.29 17.47 -3.20
CA LEU A 55 -8.72 17.74 -3.27
C LEU A 55 -9.02 19.24 -3.12
N ALA A 56 -8.36 19.92 -2.19
CA ALA A 56 -8.49 21.36 -2.00
C ALA A 56 -8.10 22.12 -3.27
N ALA A 57 -6.97 21.75 -3.88
CA ALA A 57 -6.52 22.35 -5.13
C ALA A 57 -7.47 22.10 -6.32
N ALA A 58 -8.12 20.93 -6.38
CA ALA A 58 -9.14 20.66 -7.40
C ALA A 58 -10.40 21.53 -7.20
N LYS A 59 -10.85 21.68 -5.94
CA LYS A 59 -12.00 22.53 -5.58
C LYS A 59 -11.75 24.01 -5.86
N GLU A 60 -10.53 24.49 -5.69
CA GLU A 60 -10.15 25.87 -6.00
C GLU A 60 -10.32 26.18 -7.50
N VAL A 61 -9.92 25.24 -8.36
CA VAL A 61 -10.11 25.40 -9.81
C VAL A 61 -11.59 25.35 -10.18
N ASP A 62 -12.37 24.44 -9.58
CA ASP A 62 -13.83 24.40 -9.79
C ASP A 62 -14.52 25.71 -9.35
N ALA A 63 -14.11 26.30 -8.24
CA ALA A 63 -14.61 27.60 -7.78
C ALA A 63 -14.26 28.71 -8.78
N THR A 64 -13.03 28.72 -9.29
CA THR A 64 -12.60 29.67 -10.33
C THR A 64 -13.40 29.50 -11.63
N TYR A 65 -13.68 28.25 -12.00
CA TYR A 65 -14.49 27.91 -13.17
C TYR A 65 -15.93 28.44 -13.03
N ALA A 66 -16.52 28.35 -11.84
CA ALA A 66 -17.85 28.93 -11.56
C ALA A 66 -17.87 30.47 -11.68
N VAL A 67 -16.79 31.15 -11.27
CA VAL A 67 -16.65 32.60 -11.47
C VAL A 67 -16.52 32.93 -12.96
N HIS A 68 -15.74 32.14 -13.71
CA HIS A 68 -15.58 32.32 -15.15
C HIS A 68 -16.90 32.12 -15.92
N ALA A 69 -17.71 31.14 -15.52
CA ALA A 69 -19.04 30.92 -16.10
C ALA A 69 -19.96 32.15 -15.95
N LYS A 70 -19.88 32.86 -14.81
CA LYS A 70 -20.62 34.13 -14.62
C LYS A 70 -20.11 35.22 -15.56
N ALA A 71 -18.79 35.34 -15.73
CA ALA A 71 -18.21 36.32 -16.66
C ALA A 71 -18.65 36.06 -18.12
N ILE A 72 -18.78 34.80 -18.53
CA ILE A 72 -19.34 34.42 -19.84
C ILE A 72 -20.82 34.84 -19.94
N GLN A 73 -21.62 34.62 -18.90
CA GLN A 73 -23.03 35.05 -18.87
C GLN A 73 -23.16 36.57 -18.98
N ASP A 74 -22.34 37.32 -18.25
CA ASP A 74 -22.32 38.78 -18.29
C ASP A 74 -21.87 39.31 -19.67
N TRP A 75 -20.90 38.65 -20.30
CA TRP A 75 -20.48 38.96 -21.68
C TRP A 75 -21.60 38.65 -22.68
N ASN A 76 -22.28 37.51 -22.56
CA ASN A 76 -23.41 37.14 -23.43
C ASN A 76 -24.55 38.17 -23.33
N ALA A 77 -24.88 38.63 -22.12
CA ALA A 77 -25.88 39.66 -21.90
C ALA A 77 -25.50 41.00 -22.58
N ARG A 78 -24.26 41.46 -22.40
CA ARG A 78 -23.75 42.68 -23.04
C ARG A 78 -23.70 42.57 -24.57
N MET A 79 -23.35 41.40 -25.10
CA MET A 79 -23.36 41.15 -26.54
C MET A 79 -24.79 41.17 -27.10
N ALA A 80 -25.76 40.58 -26.40
CA ALA A 80 -27.16 40.64 -26.79
C ALA A 80 -27.71 42.09 -26.77
N GLU A 81 -27.37 42.86 -25.75
CA GLU A 81 -27.73 44.29 -25.66
C GLU A 81 -27.12 45.09 -26.81
N PHE A 82 -25.83 44.85 -27.13
CA PHE A 82 -25.16 45.46 -28.27
C PHE A 82 -25.88 45.13 -29.58
N GLN A 83 -26.22 43.85 -29.82
CA GLN A 83 -26.93 43.44 -31.03
C GLN A 83 -28.30 44.12 -31.16
N ALA A 84 -29.04 44.26 -30.06
CA ALA A 84 -30.34 44.91 -30.05
C ALA A 84 -30.27 46.44 -30.31
N ASN A 85 -29.24 47.12 -29.80
CA ASN A 85 -29.20 48.58 -29.73
C ASN A 85 -28.07 49.25 -30.55
N SER A 86 -27.29 48.46 -31.30
CA SER A 86 -26.11 48.93 -32.05
C SER A 86 -26.38 50.10 -33.00
N SER A 87 -27.54 50.13 -33.64
CA SER A 87 -27.94 51.18 -34.59
C SER A 87 -28.13 52.56 -33.94
N THR A 88 -28.43 52.60 -32.64
CA THR A 88 -28.65 53.83 -31.86
C THR A 88 -27.48 54.18 -30.94
N MET A 89 -26.49 53.31 -30.82
CA MET A 89 -25.34 53.51 -29.95
C MET A 89 -24.37 54.54 -30.52
N ARG A 90 -23.74 55.30 -29.61
CA ARG A 90 -22.61 56.17 -29.94
C ARG A 90 -21.34 55.32 -30.03
N ASN A 91 -20.71 55.30 -31.21
CA ASN A 91 -19.50 54.51 -31.52
C ASN A 91 -19.66 52.98 -31.45
N PRO A 92 -20.60 52.37 -32.21
CA PRO A 92 -20.88 50.94 -32.14
C PRO A 92 -19.69 50.06 -32.54
N GLU A 93 -18.86 50.48 -33.50
CA GLU A 93 -17.67 49.74 -33.94
C GLU A 93 -16.65 49.55 -32.81
N ARG A 94 -16.37 50.60 -32.04
CA ARG A 94 -15.43 50.53 -30.91
C ARG A 94 -15.94 49.61 -29.81
N THR A 95 -17.24 49.64 -29.53
CA THR A 95 -17.87 48.73 -28.56
C THR A 95 -17.81 47.28 -29.03
N HIS A 96 -18.07 47.04 -30.31
CA HIS A 96 -17.95 45.71 -30.92
C HIS A 96 -16.52 45.16 -30.80
N GLU A 97 -15.51 45.95 -31.15
CA GLU A 97 -14.10 45.54 -31.00
C GLU A 97 -13.73 45.18 -29.56
N ALA A 98 -14.22 45.94 -28.57
CA ALA A 98 -14.00 45.65 -27.17
C ALA A 98 -14.63 44.32 -26.75
N LEU A 99 -15.88 44.06 -27.17
CA LEU A 99 -16.57 42.80 -26.88
C LEU A 99 -15.91 41.60 -27.57
N VAL A 100 -15.41 41.75 -28.80
CA VAL A 100 -14.66 40.69 -29.49
C VAL A 100 -13.33 40.39 -28.78
N LYS A 101 -12.59 41.42 -28.36
CA LYS A 101 -11.36 41.24 -27.57
C LYS A 101 -11.64 40.52 -26.25
N GLU A 102 -12.71 40.89 -25.57
CA GLU A 102 -13.13 40.23 -24.34
C GLU A 102 -13.53 38.76 -24.58
N GLN A 103 -14.22 38.46 -25.68
CA GLN A 103 -14.54 37.08 -26.07
C GLN A 103 -13.29 36.21 -26.23
N LEU A 104 -12.26 36.74 -26.89
CA LEU A 104 -10.99 36.04 -27.07
C LEU A 104 -10.28 35.80 -25.74
N ALA A 105 -10.28 36.80 -24.85
CA ALA A 105 -9.72 36.66 -23.50
C ALA A 105 -10.48 35.62 -22.66
N LEU A 106 -11.82 35.59 -22.77
CA LEU A 106 -12.65 34.59 -22.10
C LEU A 106 -12.34 33.19 -22.60
N LYS A 107 -12.26 32.98 -23.92
CA LYS A 107 -11.88 31.68 -24.52
C LYS A 107 -10.50 31.20 -24.07
N ALA A 108 -9.50 32.08 -24.07
CA ALA A 108 -8.16 31.74 -23.59
C ALA A 108 -8.16 31.36 -22.10
N THR A 109 -9.00 32.04 -21.30
CA THR A 109 -9.16 31.72 -19.87
C THR A 109 -9.83 30.37 -19.68
N GLU A 110 -10.88 30.07 -20.44
CA GLU A 110 -11.58 28.78 -20.44
C GLU A 110 -10.63 27.62 -20.74
N GLU A 111 -9.85 27.71 -21.82
CA GLU A 111 -8.88 26.67 -22.21
C GLU A 111 -7.83 26.44 -21.11
N ARG A 112 -7.32 27.52 -20.50
CA ARG A 112 -6.38 27.44 -19.38
C ARG A 112 -7.03 26.75 -18.16
N LEU A 113 -8.23 27.16 -17.77
CA LEU A 113 -8.92 26.59 -16.61
C LEU A 113 -9.28 25.11 -16.83
N GLN A 114 -9.68 24.72 -18.04
CA GLN A 114 -9.90 23.31 -18.38
C GLN A 114 -8.62 22.48 -18.25
N GLY A 115 -7.48 22.99 -18.75
CA GLY A 115 -6.18 22.35 -18.63
C GLY A 115 -5.73 22.20 -17.17
N GLU A 116 -5.86 23.27 -16.39
CA GLU A 116 -5.58 23.27 -14.95
C GLU A 116 -6.48 22.27 -14.22
N ARG A 117 -7.78 22.28 -14.48
CA ARG A 117 -8.76 21.37 -13.87
C ARG A 117 -8.40 19.92 -14.13
N LYS A 118 -8.14 19.57 -15.40
CA LYS A 118 -7.73 18.21 -15.78
C LYS A 118 -6.47 17.78 -15.03
N THR A 119 -5.48 18.68 -14.93
CA THR A 119 -4.21 18.39 -14.24
C THR A 119 -4.41 18.18 -12.74
N LYS A 120 -5.21 19.03 -12.08
CA LYS A 120 -5.47 18.93 -10.63
C LYS A 120 -6.30 17.70 -10.28
N ILE A 121 -7.31 17.36 -11.10
CA ILE A 121 -8.11 16.14 -10.92
C ILE A 121 -7.25 14.90 -11.09
N ALA A 122 -6.44 14.82 -12.15
CA ALA A 122 -5.53 13.69 -12.35
C ALA A 122 -4.53 13.53 -11.19
N ALA A 123 -4.03 14.65 -10.65
CA ALA A 123 -3.14 14.61 -9.48
C ALA A 123 -3.87 14.13 -8.20
N TYR A 124 -5.14 14.50 -8.02
CA TYR A 124 -5.97 14.00 -6.93
C TYR A 124 -6.25 12.50 -7.06
N GLU A 125 -6.66 12.03 -8.24
CA GLU A 125 -6.91 10.60 -8.51
C GLU A 125 -5.65 9.76 -8.28
N ALA A 126 -4.48 10.25 -8.73
CA ALA A 126 -3.20 9.59 -8.49
C ALA A 126 -2.87 9.48 -6.98
N ALA A 127 -3.11 10.55 -6.21
CA ALA A 127 -2.88 10.53 -4.76
C ALA A 127 -3.84 9.56 -4.03
N VAL A 128 -5.11 9.50 -4.44
CA VAL A 128 -6.08 8.53 -3.90
C VAL A 128 -5.65 7.09 -4.23
N LYS A 129 -5.22 6.85 -5.47
CA LYS A 129 -4.72 5.53 -5.88
C LYS A 129 -3.50 5.11 -5.06
N GLU A 130 -2.53 6.00 -4.90
CA GLU A 130 -1.33 5.74 -4.08
C GLU A 130 -1.70 5.42 -2.63
N ALA A 131 -2.61 6.19 -2.03
CA ALA A 131 -3.08 5.95 -0.67
C ALA A 131 -3.74 4.57 -0.52
N ASN A 132 -4.60 4.19 -1.48
CA ASN A 132 -5.25 2.87 -1.49
C ASN A 132 -4.25 1.73 -1.69
N ASP A 133 -3.32 1.88 -2.62
CA ASP A 133 -2.28 0.87 -2.90
C ASP A 133 -1.41 0.64 -1.65
N LYS A 134 -1.06 1.71 -0.92
CA LYS A 134 -0.31 1.62 0.34
C LYS A 134 -1.10 0.95 1.46
N ALA A 135 -2.39 1.29 1.59
CA ALA A 135 -3.27 0.66 2.58
C ALA A 135 -3.42 -0.85 2.32
N ALA A 136 -3.59 -1.26 1.05
CA ALA A 136 -3.66 -2.66 0.65
C ALA A 136 -2.34 -3.40 0.96
N GLN A 137 -1.19 -2.83 0.57
CA GLN A 137 0.13 -3.41 0.85
C GLN A 137 0.37 -3.60 2.36
N GLY A 138 -0.06 -2.65 3.20
CA GLY A 138 0.03 -2.78 4.65
C GLY A 138 -0.82 -3.91 5.21
N GLY A 139 -2.06 -4.06 4.71
CA GLY A 139 -2.96 -5.15 5.06
C GLY A 139 -2.41 -6.52 4.69
N ASP A 140 -1.90 -6.68 3.47
CA ASP A 140 -1.32 -7.92 2.98
C ASP A 140 -0.11 -8.36 3.81
N ARG A 141 0.79 -7.42 4.14
CA ARG A 141 1.97 -7.72 4.97
C ARG A 141 1.61 -8.22 6.37
N ASN A 142 0.61 -7.60 7.01
CA ASN A 142 0.13 -8.05 8.32
C ASN A 142 -0.51 -9.45 8.24
N SER A 143 -1.30 -9.73 7.21
CA SER A 143 -1.88 -11.05 6.96
C SER A 143 -0.80 -12.11 6.74
N ASP A 144 0.20 -11.82 5.91
CA ASP A 144 1.31 -12.72 5.62
C ASP A 144 2.20 -12.98 6.84
N TRP A 145 2.42 -11.96 7.68
CA TRP A 145 3.12 -12.13 8.95
C TRP A 145 2.31 -13.04 9.89
N ASN A 146 1.00 -12.79 10.05
CA ASN A 146 0.12 -13.61 10.89
C ASN A 146 0.14 -15.09 10.45
N LYS A 147 0.01 -15.36 9.15
CA LYS A 147 0.06 -16.72 8.59
C LYS A 147 1.40 -17.42 8.87
N ARG A 148 2.52 -16.72 8.70
CA ARG A 148 3.86 -17.28 9.01
C ARG A 148 4.05 -17.50 10.51
N ASN A 149 3.48 -16.64 11.34
CA ASN A 149 3.48 -16.77 12.79
C ASN A 149 2.66 -17.98 13.25
N GLU A 150 1.49 -18.22 12.67
CA GLU A 150 0.69 -19.44 12.92
C GLU A 150 1.45 -20.71 12.50
N GLN A 151 2.09 -20.68 11.32
CA GLN A 151 2.93 -21.79 10.87
C GLN A 151 4.13 -22.04 11.79
N LEU A 152 4.71 -20.98 12.38
CA LEU A 152 5.78 -21.11 13.36
C LEU A 152 5.26 -21.74 14.65
N ALA A 153 4.12 -21.28 15.17
CA ALA A 153 3.49 -21.87 16.36
C ALA A 153 3.18 -23.36 16.17
N ALA A 154 2.68 -23.75 15.00
CA ALA A 154 2.47 -25.16 14.66
C ALA A 154 3.78 -25.96 14.61
N ALA A 155 4.85 -25.39 14.06
CA ALA A 155 6.17 -26.03 14.01
C ALA A 155 6.80 -26.18 15.39
N GLU A 156 6.64 -25.19 16.27
CA GLU A 156 7.06 -25.24 17.67
C GLU A 156 6.35 -26.36 18.43
N GLN A 157 5.03 -26.46 18.26
CA GLN A 157 4.25 -27.53 18.88
C GLN A 157 4.69 -28.92 18.37
N ALA A 158 4.87 -29.06 17.05
CA ALA A 158 5.36 -30.32 16.46
C ALA A 158 6.76 -30.71 16.97
N LEU A 159 7.65 -29.72 17.19
CA LEU A 159 8.97 -29.95 17.77
C LEU A 159 8.87 -30.41 19.24
N LEU A 160 7.98 -29.79 20.03
CA LEU A 160 7.74 -30.21 21.41
C LEU A 160 7.25 -31.66 21.48
N ASP A 161 6.31 -32.03 20.62
CA ASP A 161 5.76 -33.38 20.56
C ASP A 161 6.82 -34.39 20.09
N ALA A 162 7.64 -34.03 19.09
CA ALA A 162 8.75 -34.86 18.63
C ALA A 162 9.84 -35.05 19.71
N ARG A 163 10.09 -34.04 20.55
CA ARG A 163 11.00 -34.15 21.70
C ARG A 163 10.43 -35.04 22.80
N ARG A 164 9.14 -34.91 23.12
CA ARG A 164 8.45 -35.79 24.07
C ARG A 164 8.49 -37.23 23.59
N LYS A 165 8.21 -37.46 22.32
CA LYS A 165 8.31 -38.78 21.68
C LYS A 165 9.71 -39.35 21.82
N TRP A 166 10.74 -38.59 21.44
CA TRP A 166 12.13 -39.01 21.60
C TRP A 166 12.48 -39.33 23.06
N ALA A 167 12.07 -38.49 24.02
CA ALA A 167 12.30 -38.76 25.44
C ALA A 167 11.65 -40.07 25.89
N SER A 168 10.38 -40.31 25.51
CA SER A 168 9.64 -41.53 25.89
C SER A 168 10.15 -42.80 25.21
N GLU A 169 10.57 -42.74 23.95
CA GLU A 169 10.92 -43.92 23.15
C GLU A 169 12.42 -44.23 23.20
N CYS A 170 13.27 -43.22 23.47
CA CYS A 170 14.71 -43.29 23.30
C CYS A 170 15.50 -42.82 24.53
N GLY A 171 15.00 -41.81 25.27
CA GLY A 171 15.76 -41.07 26.29
C GLY A 171 16.35 -41.92 27.42
N ASP A 172 15.61 -42.93 27.87
CA ASP A 172 15.99 -43.78 29.02
C ASP A 172 16.37 -45.22 28.65
N ARG A 173 16.42 -45.56 27.34
CA ARG A 173 16.68 -46.93 26.88
C ARG A 173 18.17 -47.18 26.71
N ARG A 174 18.71 -48.18 27.43
CA ARG A 174 20.11 -48.63 27.29
C ARG A 174 20.39 -49.28 25.92
N PHE A 175 21.52 -48.94 25.32
CA PHE A 175 22.08 -49.54 24.11
C PHE A 175 23.60 -49.75 24.27
N ARG A 176 24.19 -50.58 23.41
CA ARG A 176 25.65 -50.84 23.44
C ARG A 176 26.38 -49.71 22.71
N GLU A 177 27.43 -49.16 23.32
CA GLU A 177 28.26 -48.09 22.71
C GLU A 177 28.86 -48.50 21.36
N GLU A 178 29.12 -49.80 21.17
CA GLU A 178 29.59 -50.38 19.90
C GLU A 178 28.57 -50.19 18.77
N ASP A 179 27.27 -50.32 19.06
CA ASP A 179 26.20 -50.13 18.07
C ASP A 179 26.07 -48.66 17.67
N GLU A 180 26.21 -47.72 18.63
CA GLU A 180 26.22 -46.29 18.35
C GLU A 180 27.42 -45.90 17.48
N THR A 181 28.60 -46.41 17.81
CA THR A 181 29.83 -46.17 17.03
C THR A 181 29.70 -46.73 15.61
N ALA A 182 29.15 -47.93 15.46
CA ALA A 182 28.91 -48.54 14.17
C ALA A 182 27.92 -47.72 13.32
N ILE A 183 26.82 -47.25 13.91
CA ILE A 183 25.82 -46.41 13.22
C ILE A 183 26.43 -45.07 12.80
N LYS A 184 27.20 -44.40 13.69
CA LYS A 184 27.90 -43.15 13.36
C LYS A 184 28.91 -43.33 12.22
N ALA A 185 29.53 -44.50 12.12
CA ALA A 185 30.43 -44.88 11.04
C ALA A 185 29.71 -45.33 9.75
N GLY A 186 28.38 -45.25 9.69
CA GLY A 186 27.57 -45.61 8.52
C GLY A 186 27.33 -47.12 8.34
N LYS A 187 27.54 -47.92 9.38
CA LYS A 187 27.36 -49.39 9.36
C LYS A 187 26.07 -49.86 10.04
#